data_AF-A0A9D7X1P2-F1
#
_entry.id   AF-A0A9D7X1P2-F1
#
_cell.length_a   1.000
_cell.length_b   1.000
_cell.length_c   1.000
_cell.angle_alpha   90.00
_cell.angle_beta   90.00
_cell.angle_gamma   90.00
#
_symmetry.space_group_name_H-M   'P 1'
#
loop_
_entity.id
_entity.type
_entity.pdbx_description
1 polymer ?
#
loop_
_entity_poly.entity_id
_entity_poly.type
_entity_poly.pdbx_seq_one_letter_code
_entity_poly.pdbx_strand_id
1 'polypeptide(L)' 'MLIFGNSRSEGFIILTQDDDFVEMSALRGTPPKVVHLSMGNHTTKEWLAIIQANALVIGQFERDAEVGLLVIK' A
#
# COMPACT_ATOMS: atom_id res chain seq x y z
N MET A 1 7.95 7.17 0.84
CA MET A 1 6.48 7.26 1.05
C MET A 1 5.85 7.89 -0.17
N LEU A 2 5.05 7.12 -0.92
CA LEU A 2 4.19 7.62 -2.00
C LEU A 2 2.74 7.45 -1.55
N ILE A 3 1.92 8.49 -1.71
CA ILE A 3 0.50 8.46 -1.41
C ILE A 3 -0.24 8.28 -2.74
N PHE A 4 -0.94 7.16 -2.91
CA PHE A 4 -1.83 6.94 -4.05
C PHE A 4 -3.26 7.30 -3.66
N GLY A 5 -3.94 8.10 -4.49
CA GLY A 5 -5.35 8.43 -4.34
C GLY A 5 -5.98 8.75 -5.69
N ASN A 6 -7.20 8.26 -5.92
CA ASN A 6 -8.03 8.60 -7.07
C ASN A 6 -9.23 9.44 -6.54
N SER A 7 -9.62 10.49 -7.27
CA SER A 7 -10.66 11.43 -6.84
C SER A 7 -12.06 10.78 -6.83
N ARG A 8 -13.04 11.12 -5.98
CA ARG A 8 -13.32 12.37 -5.25
C ARG A 8 -13.93 12.14 -3.85
N SER A 9 -13.92 10.90 -3.35
CA SER A 9 -14.52 10.49 -2.07
C SER A 9 -13.75 9.35 -1.38
N GLU A 10 -12.55 9.00 -1.85
CA GLU A 10 -11.86 7.74 -1.52
C GLU A 10 -10.78 7.89 -0.45
N GLY A 11 -10.58 6.80 0.32
CA GLY A 11 -9.51 6.69 1.30
C GLY A 11 -8.14 6.57 0.63
N PHE A 12 -7.12 7.19 1.22
CA PHE A 12 -5.76 7.12 0.70
C PHE A 12 -5.09 5.78 1.04
N ILE A 13 -4.25 5.29 0.13
CA ILE A 13 -3.33 4.18 0.39
C ILE A 13 -1.91 4.74 0.54
N ILE A 14 -1.27 4.38 1.66
CA ILE A 14 0.13 4.65 1.92
C ILE A 14 0.97 3.51 1.34
N LEU A 15 1.86 3.82 0.41
CA LEU A 15 2.85 2.87 -0.10
C LEU A 15 4.21 3.12 0.56
N THR A 16 4.74 2.10 1.24
CA THR A 16 5.94 2.23 2.08
C THR A 16 6.77 0.95 2.15
N GLN A 17 8.08 1.06 2.35
CA GLN A 17 8.95 -0.06 2.74
C GLN A 17 9.21 -0.09 4.25
N ASP A 18 8.76 0.94 4.95
CA ASP A 18 9.05 1.14 6.37
C ASP A 18 8.11 0.30 7.23
N ASP A 19 8.69 -0.54 8.08
CA ASP A 19 7.97 -1.50 8.93
C ASP A 19 7.13 -0.77 10.00
N ASP A 20 7.47 0.46 10.36
CA ASP A 20 6.71 1.26 11.34
C ASP A 20 5.23 1.43 10.92
N PHE A 21 4.95 1.47 9.62
CA PHE A 21 3.58 1.57 9.10
C PHE A 21 2.81 0.24 9.16
N VAL A 22 3.52 -0.89 9.14
CA VAL A 22 2.92 -2.22 9.37
C VAL A 22 2.42 -2.30 10.81
N GLU A 23 3.26 -1.91 11.77
CA GLU A 23 2.89 -1.86 13.18
C GLU A 23 1.75 -0.89 13.43
N MET A 24 1.82 0.32 12.86
CA MET A 24 0.73 1.30 13.01
C MET A 24 -0.59 0.80 12.42
N SER A 25 -0.57 0.13 11.26
CA SER A 25 -1.77 -0.44 10.65
C SER A 25 -2.37 -1.55 11.52
N ALA A 26 -1.52 -2.42 12.08
CA ALA A 26 -1.96 -3.48 12.99
C ALA A 26 -2.57 -2.94 14.29
N LEU A 27 -2.02 -1.84 14.84
CA LEU A 27 -2.49 -1.24 16.09
C LEU A 27 -3.73 -0.36 15.93
N ARG A 28 -3.82 0.39 14.83
CA ARG A 28 -4.88 1.41 14.63
C ARG A 28 -5.97 0.99 13.65
N GLY A 29 -5.77 -0.07 12.88
CA GLY A 29 -6.67 -0.50 11.83
C GLY A 29 -6.70 0.49 10.65
N THR A 30 -7.74 0.37 9.82
CA THR A 30 -8.00 1.26 8.69
C THR A 30 -9.09 2.29 9.05
N PRO A 31 -9.02 3.57 8.61
CA PRO A 31 -8.02 4.20 7.72
C PRO A 31 -6.81 4.85 8.46
N PRO A 32 -5.64 5.03 7.78
CA PRO A 32 -5.39 4.79 6.36
C PRO A 32 -5.02 3.33 6.04
N LYS A 33 -5.23 2.96 4.77
CA LYS A 33 -4.75 1.67 4.24
C LYS A 33 -3.26 1.74 3.93
N VAL A 34 -2.55 0.65 4.16
CA VAL A 34 -1.11 0.55 3.95
C VAL A 34 -0.79 -0.59 2.98
N VAL A 35 0.02 -0.30 1.97
CA VAL A 35 0.71 -1.29 1.15
C VAL A 35 2.18 -1.26 1.54
N HIS A 36 2.66 -2.35 2.14
CA HIS A 36 4.04 -2.54 2.53
C HIS A 36 4.80 -3.30 1.46
N LEU A 37 5.90 -2.70 0.98
CA LEU A 37 6.81 -3.24 -0.01
C LEU A 37 7.99 -3.87 0.73
N SER A 38 7.85 -5.14 1.13
CA SER A 38 8.86 -5.88 1.88
C SER A 38 9.93 -6.47 0.96
N MET A 39 10.49 -5.62 0.11
CA MET A 39 11.61 -5.92 -0.77
C MET A 39 12.69 -4.88 -0.51
N GLY A 40 13.96 -5.21 -0.69
CA GLY A 40 15.09 -4.31 -0.39
C GLY A 40 15.12 -3.05 -1.26
N ASN A 41 16.29 -2.43 -1.40
CA ASN A 41 16.42 -1.24 -2.23
C ASN A 41 16.22 -1.58 -3.71
N HIS A 42 15.21 -0.95 -4.31
CA HIS A 42 14.98 -0.97 -5.75
C HIS A 42 15.05 0.44 -6.32
N THR A 43 15.43 0.51 -7.60
CA THR A 43 15.31 1.74 -8.37
C THR A 43 13.84 2.14 -8.55
N THR A 44 13.58 3.42 -8.81
CA THR A 44 12.22 3.89 -9.12
C THR A 44 11.57 3.11 -10.27
N LYS A 45 12.35 2.67 -11.25
CA LYS A 45 11.86 1.90 -12.40
C LYS A 45 11.40 0.50 -11.99
N GLU A 46 12.16 -0.16 -11.15
CA GLU A 46 11.80 -1.49 -10.62
C GLU A 46 10.58 -1.39 -9.72
N TRP A 47 10.48 -0.36 -8.87
CA TRP A 47 9.27 -0.11 -8.09
C TRP A 47 8.04 0.08 -8.96
N LEU A 48 8.15 0.87 -10.02
CA LEU A 48 7.04 1.08 -10.93
C LEU A 48 6.59 -0.24 -11.56
N ALA A 49 7.52 -1.10 -11.97
CA ALA A 49 7.22 -2.41 -12.53
C ALA A 49 6.52 -3.33 -11.51
N ILE A 50 6.99 -3.35 -10.26
CA ILE A 50 6.39 -4.12 -9.16
C ILE A 50 4.96 -3.64 -8.88
N ILE A 51 4.76 -2.33 -8.77
CA ILE A 51 3.45 -1.73 -8.52
C ILE A 51 2.50 -2.03 -9.68
N GLN A 52 2.96 -1.90 -10.92
CA GLN A 52 2.17 -2.20 -12.12
C GLN A 52 1.78 -3.68 -12.18
N ALA A 53 2.72 -4.59 -11.87
CA ALA A 53 2.45 -6.02 -11.82
C ALA A 53 1.40 -6.40 -10.75
N ASN A 54 1.29 -5.61 -9.68
CA ASN A 54 0.36 -5.83 -8.58
C ASN A 54 -0.86 -4.90 -8.61
N ALA A 55 -1.07 -4.12 -9.67
CA ALA A 55 -2.12 -3.10 -9.74
C ALA A 55 -3.54 -3.67 -9.50
N LEU A 56 -3.79 -4.89 -9.98
CA LEU A 56 -5.07 -5.58 -9.77
C LEU A 56 -5.30 -5.89 -8.29
N VAL A 57 -4.29 -6.43 -7.61
CA VAL A 57 -4.36 -6.78 -6.17
C VAL A 57 -4.49 -5.52 -5.32
N ILE A 58 -3.74 -4.47 -5.64
CA ILE A 58 -3.85 -3.15 -4.98
C ILE A 58 -5.26 -2.58 -5.17
N GLY A 59 -5.84 -2.69 -6.36
CA GLY A 59 -7.20 -2.24 -6.63
C GLY A 59 -8.29 -3.08 -5.94
N GLN A 60 -8.04 -4.37 -5.71
CA GLN A 60 -8.95 -5.19 -4.89
C GLN A 60 -8.85 -4.79 -3.41
N PHE A 61 -7.62 -4.63 -2.92
CA PHE A 61 -7.33 -4.18 -1.56
C PHE A 61 -7.95 -2.81 -1.27
N GLU A 62 -7.91 -1.86 -2.20
CA GLU A 62 -8.53 -0.54 -2.06
C GLU A 62 -10.03 -0.60 -1.76
N ARG A 63 -10.74 -1.59 -2.32
CA ARG A 63 -12.20 -1.76 -2.13
C ARG A 63 -12.58 -2.59 -0.90
N ASP A 64 -11.63 -3.27 -0.28
CA ASP A 64 -11.88 -4.13 0.88
C ASP A 64 -12.02 -3.29 2.17
N ALA A 65 -13.21 -3.17 2.72
CA ALA A 65 -13.43 -2.31 3.89
C ALA A 65 -12.80 -2.83 5.19
N GLU A 66 -12.44 -4.10 5.27
CA GLU A 66 -11.98 -4.76 6.50
C GLU A 66 -10.46 -4.86 6.58
N VAL A 67 -9.79 -5.01 5.44
CA VAL A 67 -8.33 -5.18 5.38
C VAL A 67 -7.62 -3.82 5.33
N GLY A 68 -6.77 -3.55 6.32
CA GLY A 68 -5.98 -2.32 6.43
C GLY A 68 -4.54 -2.41 5.92
N LEU A 69 -4.00 -3.62 5.72
CA LEU A 69 -2.62 -3.86 5.33
C LEU A 69 -2.53 -4.88 4.19
N LEU A 70 -1.78 -4.55 3.14
CA LEU A 70 -1.34 -5.46 2.09
C LEU A 70 0.18 -5.51 2.08
N VAL A 71 0.78 -6.71 2.08
CA VAL A 71 2.23 -6.90 1.98
C VAL A 71 2.57 -7.49 0.62
N ILE A 72 3.44 -6.82 -0.13
CA ILE A 72 4.01 -7.32 -1.38
C ILE A 72 5.47 -7.71 -1.10
N LYS A 73 5.86 -8.92 -1.50
CA LYS A 73 7.20 -9.50 -1.33
C LYS A 73 7.86 -9.78 -2.67
#